data_AF-A0A530QQ44-F1
#
_entry.id   AF-A0A530QQ44-F1
#
_cell.length_a   1.000
_cell.length_b   1.000
_cell.length_c   1.000
_cell.angle_alpha   90.00
_cell.angle_beta   90.00
_cell.angle_gamma   90.00
#
_symmetry.space_group_name_H-M   'P 1'
#
loop_
_entity.id
_entity.type
_entity.pdbx_description
1 polymer ?
#
loop_
_entity_poly.entity_id
_entity_poly.type
_entity_poly.pdbx_seq_one_letter_code
_entity_poly.pdbx_strand_id
1 'polypeptide(L)'
;MNAQMPLKRTAVLQKDITPEGGDYEVVRRAIEKISLDYRDQPSLEILAEEVGETPTGLQKLFTRWAGLSPKAFLQAVTLDHARKLLDSGMPLLETSFEVGMSG
;
A
#
# COMPACT_ATOMS: atom_id res chain seq x y z
N MET A 1 13.04 38.70 -34.83
CA MET A 1 12.52 38.25 -33.51
C MET A 1 12.64 36.74 -33.47
N ASN A 2 13.67 36.20 -32.82
CA ASN A 2 13.88 34.75 -32.72
C ASN A 2 13.26 34.28 -31.39
N ALA A 3 12.09 33.65 -31.46
CA ALA A 3 11.45 33.06 -30.29
C ALA A 3 12.12 31.72 -29.98
N GLN A 4 12.95 31.71 -28.93
CA GLN A 4 13.49 30.49 -28.35
C GLN A 4 12.33 29.71 -27.70
N MET A 5 12.02 28.54 -28.27
CA MET A 5 11.01 27.63 -27.74
C MET A 5 11.52 27.02 -26.41
N PRO A 6 10.77 27.06 -25.30
CA PRO A 6 11.23 26.46 -24.06
C PRO A 6 11.16 24.93 -24.17
N LEU A 7 12.30 24.27 -23.93
CA LEU A 7 12.41 22.81 -23.83
C LEU A 7 11.50 22.31 -22.71
N LYS A 8 10.43 21.59 -23.06
CA LYS A 8 9.58 20.89 -22.11
C LYS A 8 10.43 19.83 -21.41
N ARG A 9 10.67 19.98 -20.11
CA ARG A 9 11.27 18.94 -19.26
C ARG A 9 10.28 17.79 -19.15
N THR A 10 10.45 16.78 -20.00
CA THR A 10 9.79 15.48 -19.83
C THR A 10 10.33 14.86 -18.55
N ALA A 11 9.45 14.56 -17.59
CA ALA A 11 9.83 13.80 -16.40
C ALA A 11 10.25 12.39 -16.86
N VAL A 12 11.55 12.16 -16.93
CA VAL A 12 12.09 10.82 -17.15
C VAL A 12 12.01 10.10 -15.81
N LEU A 13 11.16 9.07 -15.72
CA LEU A 13 11.18 8.15 -14.59
C LEU A 13 12.56 7.49 -14.59
N GLN A 14 13.39 7.78 -13.59
CA GLN A 14 14.75 7.22 -13.46
C GLN A 14 14.74 5.71 -13.26
N LYS A 15 13.59 5.13 -12.93
CA LYS A 15 13.42 3.72 -12.65
C LYS A 15 12.23 3.22 -13.44
N ASP A 16 12.47 2.23 -14.28
CA ASP A 16 11.40 1.55 -15.01
C ASP A 16 10.48 0.88 -13.98
N ILE A 17 9.21 1.25 -14.01
CA ILE A 17 8.14 0.67 -13.18
C ILE A 17 7.27 -0.27 -14.01
N THR A 18 7.62 -0.47 -15.28
CA THR A 18 6.88 -1.31 -16.21
C THR A 18 6.86 -2.75 -15.68
N PRO A 19 5.71 -3.44 -15.73
CA PRO A 19 5.58 -4.81 -15.25
C PRO A 19 6.60 -5.75 -15.91
N GLU A 20 7.44 -6.41 -15.10
CA GLU A 20 8.26 -7.52 -15.54
C GLU A 20 7.79 -8.80 -14.82
N GLY A 21 7.62 -9.90 -15.56
CA GLY A 21 7.32 -11.21 -14.98
C GLY A 21 6.02 -11.27 -14.15
N GLY A 22 6.09 -11.90 -12.98
CA GLY A 22 4.95 -12.20 -12.09
C GLY A 22 4.63 -11.12 -11.05
N ASP A 23 5.33 -9.99 -11.06
CA ASP A 23 5.25 -8.92 -10.06
C ASP A 23 3.82 -8.40 -9.82
N TYR A 24 3.09 -8.14 -10.90
CA TYR A 24 1.71 -7.67 -10.81
C TYR A 24 0.85 -8.65 -10.02
N GLU A 25 0.99 -9.94 -10.31
CA GLU A 25 0.18 -10.98 -9.70
C GLU A 25 0.49 -11.13 -8.21
N VAL A 26 1.77 -11.02 -7.83
CA VAL A 26 2.19 -11.01 -6.43
C VAL A 26 1.56 -9.84 -5.67
N VAL A 27 1.64 -8.62 -6.22
CA VAL A 27 1.08 -7.42 -5.57
C VAL A 27 -0.46 -7.50 -5.51
N ARG A 28 -1.11 -7.96 -6.59
CA ARG A 28 -2.57 -8.15 -6.65
C ARG A 28 -3.03 -9.10 -5.55
N ARG A 29 -2.39 -10.26 -5.40
CA ARG A 29 -2.71 -11.25 -4.36
C ARG A 29 -2.46 -10.71 -2.95
N ALA A 30 -1.38 -9.97 -2.74
CA ALA A 30 -1.10 -9.35 -1.44
C ALA A 30 -2.19 -8.31 -1.06
N ILE A 31 -2.62 -7.47 -2.00
CA ILE A 31 -3.71 -6.50 -1.79
C ILE A 31 -5.02 -7.22 -1.48
N GLU A 32 -5.35 -8.26 -2.24
CA GLU A 32 -6.55 -9.07 -2.03
C GLU A 32 -6.55 -9.68 -0.61
N LYS A 33 -5.44 -10.29 -0.21
CA LYS A 33 -5.28 -10.89 1.12
C LYS A 33 -5.47 -9.85 2.23
N ILE A 34 -4.81 -8.70 2.15
CA ILE A 34 -4.98 -7.62 3.14
C ILE A 34 -6.43 -7.13 3.16
N SER A 35 -7.08 -6.98 2.01
CA SER A 35 -8.44 -6.43 1.95
C SER A 35 -9.50 -7.39 2.52
N LEU A 36 -9.29 -8.70 2.38
CA LEU A 36 -10.20 -9.71 2.91
C LEU A 36 -9.97 -9.97 4.41
N ASP A 37 -8.70 -10.00 4.83
CA ASP A 37 -8.28 -10.50 6.14
C ASP A 37 -7.76 -9.38 7.06
N TYR A 38 -8.00 -8.11 6.75
CA TYR A 38 -7.49 -6.97 7.55
C TYR A 38 -7.84 -7.05 9.04
N ARG A 39 -8.95 -7.70 9.40
CA ARG A 39 -9.38 -7.86 10.80
C ARG A 39 -8.40 -8.71 11.61
N ASP A 40 -7.73 -9.66 10.97
CA ASP A 40 -6.75 -10.54 11.62
C ASP A 40 -5.39 -9.86 11.77
N GLN A 41 -5.24 -8.63 11.24
CA GLN A 41 -4.00 -7.85 11.24
C GLN A 41 -2.78 -8.68 10.80
N PRO A 42 -2.83 -9.29 9.60
CA PRO A 42 -1.80 -10.23 9.16
C PRO A 42 -0.42 -9.56 9.13
N SER A 43 0.58 -10.28 9.63
CA SER A 43 1.96 -9.81 9.61
C SER A 43 2.54 -9.83 8.19
N LEU A 44 3.64 -9.12 7.98
CA LEU A 44 4.34 -9.13 6.69
C LEU A 44 4.82 -10.53 6.31
N GLU A 45 5.20 -11.34 7.30
CA GLU A 45 5.65 -12.73 7.11
C GLU A 45 4.53 -13.60 6.55
N ILE A 46 3.31 -13.51 7.11
CA ILE A 46 2.13 -14.24 6.63
C ILE A 46 1.79 -13.84 5.20
N LEU A 47 1.82 -12.54 4.91
CA LEU A 47 1.54 -12.02 3.57
C LEU A 47 2.59 -12.49 2.55
N ALA A 48 3.86 -12.56 2.97
CA ALA A 48 4.96 -12.99 2.11
C ALA A 48 4.87 -14.50 1.81
N GLU A 49 4.56 -15.31 2.81
CA GLU A 49 4.33 -16.75 2.64
C GLU A 49 3.20 -17.05 1.65
N GLU A 50 2.07 -16.34 1.78
CA GLU A 50 0.90 -16.50 0.91
C GLU A 50 1.22 -16.27 -0.59
N VAL A 51 2.10 -15.31 -0.87
CA VAL A 51 2.46 -14.94 -2.25
C VAL A 51 3.79 -15.55 -2.71
N GLY A 52 4.41 -16.41 -1.90
CA GLY A 52 5.66 -17.10 -2.24
C GLY A 52 6.90 -16.20 -2.25
N GLU A 53 6.89 -15.12 -1.46
CA GLU A 53 7.96 -14.13 -1.38
C GLU A 53 8.67 -14.13 -0.02
N THR A 54 9.84 -13.50 0.01
CA THR A 54 10.46 -13.14 1.30
C THR A 54 9.79 -11.87 1.87
N PRO A 55 9.74 -11.67 3.20
CA PRO A 55 9.17 -10.44 3.78
C PRO A 55 9.76 -9.16 3.21
N THR A 56 11.10 -9.10 3.08
CA THR A 56 11.80 -7.96 2.49
C THR A 56 11.52 -7.80 1.00
N GLY A 57 11.40 -8.91 0.26
CA GLY A 57 11.05 -8.93 -1.16
C GLY A 57 9.66 -8.33 -1.38
N LEU A 58 8.66 -8.87 -0.68
CA LEU A 58 7.29 -8.37 -0.72
C LEU A 58 7.22 -6.90 -0.32
N GLN A 59 7.91 -6.47 0.73
CA GLN A 59 7.88 -5.06 1.15
C GLN A 59 8.40 -4.12 0.06
N LYS A 60 9.51 -4.45 -0.59
CA LYS A 60 10.07 -3.63 -1.67
C LYS A 60 9.18 -3.65 -2.91
N LEU A 61 8.70 -4.83 -3.30
CA LEU A 61 7.84 -5.00 -4.47
C LEU A 61 6.52 -4.25 -4.29
N PHE A 62 5.83 -4.48 -3.18
CA PHE A 62 4.58 -3.82 -2.85
C PHE A 62 4.75 -2.30 -2.78
N THR A 63 5.80 -1.78 -2.12
CA THR A 63 6.04 -0.32 -2.05
C THR A 63 6.31 0.29 -3.41
N ARG A 64 7.07 -0.41 -4.27
CA ARG A 64 7.35 0.05 -5.64
C ARG A 64 6.07 0.15 -6.47
N TRP A 65 5.13 -0.77 -6.29
CA TRP A 65 3.92 -0.89 -7.11
C TRP A 65 2.71 -0.14 -6.56
N ALA A 66 2.43 -0.26 -5.26
CA ALA A 66 1.28 0.36 -4.60
C ALA A 66 1.58 1.80 -4.12
N GLY A 67 2.86 2.21 -4.07
CA GLY A 67 3.27 3.53 -3.60
C GLY A 67 3.33 3.69 -2.07
N LEU A 68 3.03 2.64 -1.31
CA LEU A 68 3.13 2.58 0.15
C LEU A 68 3.45 1.16 0.62
N SER A 69 3.85 0.98 1.87
CA SER A 69 4.21 -0.34 2.41
C SER A 69 2.97 -1.21 2.69
N PRO A 70 3.11 -2.55 2.76
CA PRO A 70 2.01 -3.45 3.15
C PRO A 70 1.39 -3.07 4.50
N LYS A 71 2.22 -2.69 5.48
CA LYS A 71 1.75 -2.24 6.80
C LYS A 71 0.92 -0.96 6.70
N ALA A 72 1.40 0.04 5.96
CA ALA A 72 0.65 1.29 5.77
C ALA A 72 -0.68 1.03 5.05
N PHE A 73 -0.72 0.06 4.13
CA PHE A 73 -1.93 -0.31 3.41
C PHE A 73 -2.95 -0.99 4.33
N LEU A 74 -2.50 -1.97 5.13
CA LEU A 74 -3.33 -2.61 6.15
C LEU A 74 -3.91 -1.60 7.14
N GLN A 75 -3.09 -0.65 7.61
CA GLN A 75 -3.55 0.44 8.48
C GLN A 75 -4.61 1.31 7.81
N ALA A 76 -4.43 1.65 6.53
CA ALA A 76 -5.41 2.45 5.79
C ALA A 76 -6.75 1.71 5.60
N VAL A 77 -6.73 0.42 5.26
CA VAL A 77 -7.94 -0.42 5.12
C VAL A 77 -8.65 -0.55 6.47
N THR A 78 -7.90 -0.75 7.55
CA THR A 78 -8.45 -0.84 8.90
C THR A 78 -9.13 0.46 9.32
N LEU A 79 -8.50 1.61 9.06
CA LEU A 79 -9.04 2.93 9.37
C LEU A 79 -10.28 3.26 8.52
N ASP A 80 -10.27 2.94 7.22
CA ASP A 80 -11.42 3.15 6.34
C ASP A 80 -12.64 2.35 6.82
N HIS A 81 -12.42 1.10 7.24
CA HIS A 81 -13.50 0.29 7.80
C HIS A 81 -14.01 0.83 9.15
N ALA A 82 -13.11 1.23 10.05
CA ALA A 82 -13.48 1.85 11.31
C ALA A 82 -14.30 3.14 11.10
N ARG A 83 -13.91 3.98 10.12
CA ARG A 83 -14.67 5.17 9.73
C ARG A 83 -16.08 4.82 9.25
N LYS A 84 -16.22 3.83 8.36
CA LYS A 84 -17.52 3.39 7.85
C LYS A 84 -18.44 2.86 8.97
N LEU A 85 -17.88 2.18 9.97
CA LEU A 85 -18.64 1.73 11.15
C LEU A 85 -19.10 2.91 12.03
N LEU A 86 -18.25 3.91 12.24
CA LEU A 86 -18.61 5.13 12.97
C LEU A 86 -19.68 5.96 12.23
N ASP A 87 -19.55 6.12 10.91
CA ASP A 87 -20.54 6.79 10.06
C ASP A 87 -21.90 6.05 10.04
N SER A 88 -21.92 4.76 10.37
CA SER A 88 -23.15 3.95 10.56
C SER A 88 -23.79 4.07 11.95
N GLY A 89 -23.26 4.92 12.84
CA GLY A 89 -23.88 5.27 14.13
C GLY A 89 -23.31 4.57 15.38
N MET A 90 -22.10 4.00 15.31
CA MET A 90 -21.43 3.38 16.46
C MET A 90 -20.56 4.42 17.24
N PRO A 91 -20.47 4.39 18.60
CA PRO A 91 -19.87 5.50 19.37
C PRO A 91 -18.34 5.67 19.21
N LEU A 92 -17.95 6.94 19.10
CA LEU A 92 -16.66 7.56 18.76
C LEU A 92 -15.45 7.39 19.73
N LEU A 93 -15.30 6.29 20.47
CA LEU A 93 -14.31 6.24 21.58
C LEU A 93 -12.96 5.54 21.31
N GLU A 94 -12.72 4.90 20.17
CA GLU A 94 -11.43 4.20 19.93
C GLU A 94 -10.43 4.97 19.06
N THR A 95 -10.83 6.09 18.47
CA THR A 95 -9.99 6.84 17.50
C THR A 95 -8.81 7.58 18.15
N SER A 96 -8.79 7.79 19.47
CA SER A 96 -7.71 8.50 20.15
C SER A 96 -6.54 7.62 20.64
N PHE A 97 -6.72 6.30 20.70
CA PHE A 97 -5.68 5.38 21.21
C PHE A 97 -4.81 4.75 20.10
N GLU A 98 -5.28 4.74 18.85
CA GLU A 98 -4.60 4.10 17.70
C GLU A 98 -3.64 5.02 16.93
N VAL A 99 -3.64 6.33 17.17
CA VAL A 99 -2.66 7.26 16.57
C VAL A 99 -1.27 7.17 17.22
N GLY A 100 -1.05 6.14 18.05
CA GLY A 100 0.25 5.65 18.52
C GLY A 100 1.12 5.09 17.38
N MET A 101 1.36 5.91 16.35
CA MET A 101 2.48 5.82 15.43
C MET A 101 3.79 6.02 16.20
N SER A 102 4.13 5.06 17.06
CA SER A 102 5.48 4.92 17.61
C SER A 102 6.23 3.92 16.73
N GLY A 103 7.03 4.43 15.80
CA GLY A 103 7.92 3.65 14.94
C GLY A 103 7.94 4.13 13.50
#